data_AF-X0UF81-F1
#
_entry.id   AF-X0UF81-F1
#
_cell.length_a   1.000
_cell.length_b   1.000
_cell.length_c   1.000
_cell.angle_alpha   90.00
_cell.angle_beta   90.00
_cell.angle_gamma   90.00
#
_symmetry.space_group_name_H-M   'P 1'
#
loop_
_entity.id
_entity.type
_entity.pdbx_description
1 polymer ?
#
loop_
_entity_poly.entity_id
_entity_poly.type
_entity_poly.pdbx_seq_one_letter_code
_entity_poly.pdbx_strand_id
1 'polypeptide(L)' 'MKSNLIEIKARVKSLDPIREKILSWGTRLQGTYLQTDTYFNTASDRLKMREVEGEPTAMLIYYDR' A
#
# COMPACT_ATOMS: atom_id res chain seq x y z
N MET A 1 -3.75 18.39 10.04
CA MET A 1 -5.09 18.10 9.51
C MET A 1 -5.21 16.58 9.40
N LYS A 2 -6.17 15.93 10.07
CA LYS A 2 -6.40 14.49 9.89
C LYS A 2 -6.96 14.26 8.49
N SER A 3 -6.31 13.43 7.67
CA SER A 3 -6.86 12.95 6.40
C SER A 3 -7.48 11.56 6.61
N ASN A 4 -8.70 11.38 6.11
CA ASN A 4 -9.32 10.06 6.07
C ASN A 4 -8.82 9.35 4.82
N LEU A 5 -7.92 8.38 4.98
CA LEU A 5 -7.48 7.54 3.87
C LEU A 5 -8.58 6.54 3.52
N ILE A 6 -9.14 6.65 2.33
CA ILE A 6 -10.06 5.66 1.76
C ILE A 6 -9.28 4.83 0.74
N GLU A 7 -9.25 3.51 0.94
CA GLU A 7 -8.56 2.56 0.06
C GLU A 7 -9.53 1.48 -0.41
N ILE A 8 -9.55 1.21 -1.72
CA ILE A 8 -10.36 0.15 -2.34
C ILE A 8 -9.43 -0.90 -2.93
N LYS A 9 -9.63 -2.17 -2.55
CA LYS A 9 -8.88 -3.31 -3.08
C LYS A 9 -9.79 -4.24 -3.85
N ALA A 10 -9.38 -4.60 -5.06
CA ALA A 10 -10.08 -5.57 -5.90
C ALA A 10 -9.13 -6.70 -6.28
N ARG A 11 -9.65 -7.94 -6.26
CA ARG A 11 -8.93 -9.10 -6.81
C ARG A 11 -9.01 -9.05 -8.33
N VAL A 12 -7.88 -9.25 -9.00
CA VAL A 12 -7.78 -9.25 -10.48
C VAL A 12 -7.03 -10.49 -10.95
N LYS A 13 -7.38 -10.98 -12.15
CA LYS A 13 -6.77 -12.19 -12.72
C LYS A 13 -5.36 -11.94 -13.26
N SER A 14 -5.12 -10.76 -13.82
CA SER A 14 -3.82 -10.30 -14.31
C SER A 14 -3.68 -8.79 -14.10
N LEU A 15 -2.45 -8.34 -13.86
CA LEU A 15 -2.10 -6.92 -13.75
C LEU A 15 -1.80 -6.28 -15.11
N ASP A 16 -1.51 -7.06 -16.14
CA ASP A 16 -1.04 -6.55 -17.43
C ASP A 16 -2.06 -5.68 -18.15
N PRO A 17 -3.34 -6.11 -18.36
CA PRO A 17 -4.33 -5.24 -19.01
C PRO A 17 -4.66 -3.99 -18.19
N ILE A 18 -4.44 -4.04 -16.87
CA ILE A 18 -4.66 -2.90 -15.96
C ILE A 18 -3.51 -1.90 -16.13
N ARG A 19 -2.27 -2.37 -16.19
CA ARG A 19 -1.08 -1.53 -16.45
C ARG A 19 -1.20 -0.84 -17.81
N GLU A 20 -1.54 -1.56 -18.87
CA GLU A 20 -1.72 -0.99 -20.22
C GLU A 20 -2.78 0.13 -20.23
N LYS A 21 -3.93 -0.12 -19.59
CA LYS A 21 -5.00 0.88 -19.47
C LYS A 21 -4.59 2.11 -18.67
N ILE A 22 -3.83 1.93 -17.59
CA ILE A 22 -3.35 3.05 -16.77
C ILE A 22 -2.29 3.87 -17.52
N LEU A 23 -1.39 3.22 -18.26
CA LEU A 23 -0.37 3.89 -19.09
C LEU A 23 -1.00 4.68 -20.24
N SER A 24 -2.11 4.20 -20.84
CA SER A 24 -2.80 4.94 -21.91
C SER A 24 -3.43 6.25 -21.44
N TRP A 25 -3.56 6.48 -20.13
CA TRP A 25 -3.98 7.76 -19.54
C TRP A 25 -2.83 8.76 -19.35
N GLY A 26 -1.62 8.47 -19.87
CA GLY A 26 -0.46 9.35 -19.75
C GLY A 26 0.24 9.25 -18.39
N THR A 27 -0.01 8.18 -17.63
CA THR A 27 0.72 7.92 -16.40
C THR A 27 2.12 7.36 -16.69
N ARG A 28 3.01 7.41 -15.69
CA ARG A 28 4.34 6.81 -15.77
C ARG A 28 4.58 5.86 -14.61
N LEU A 29 5.34 4.80 -14.85
CA LEU A 29 5.84 3.94 -13.80
C LEU A 29 6.78 4.76 -12.90
N GLN A 30 6.41 4.91 -11.63
CA GLN A 30 7.26 5.57 -10.63
C GLN A 30 8.34 4.62 -10.09
N GLY A 31 8.00 3.34 -9.91
CA GLY A 31 8.89 2.32 -9.41
C GLY A 31 8.15 1.07 -8.92
N THR A 32 8.91 0.05 -8.59
CA THR A 32 8.44 -1.15 -7.87
C THR A 32 9.23 -1.23 -6.58
N TYR A 33 8.53 -1.33 -5.45
CA TYR A 33 9.15 -1.32 -4.13
C TYR A 33 8.79 -2.59 -3.37
N LEU A 34 9.79 -3.27 -2.82
CA LEU A 34 9.57 -4.37 -1.90
C LEU A 34 9.08 -3.81 -0.56
N GLN A 35 7.92 -4.27 -0.10
CA GLN A 35 7.34 -3.87 1.18
C GLN A 35 7.17 -5.09 2.07
N THR A 36 7.66 -5.00 3.31
CA THR A 36 7.47 -6.00 4.35
C THR A 36 6.55 -5.43 5.41
N ASP A 37 5.40 -6.08 5.64
CA ASP A 37 4.44 -5.69 6.68
C ASP A 37 4.57 -6.64 7.88
N THR A 38 5.05 -6.13 9.01
CA THR A 38 5.07 -6.84 10.29
C THR A 38 3.82 -6.47 11.10
N TYR A 39 3.00 -7.47 11.43
CA TYR A 39 1.76 -7.29 12.18
C TYR A 39 1.99 -7.54 13.67
N PHE A 40 1.39 -6.71 14.51
CA PHE A 40 1.45 -6.85 15.96
C PHE A 40 0.10 -7.29 16.52
N ASN A 41 0.13 -8.11 17.58
CA ASN A 41 -1.05 -8.40 18.37
C ASN A 41 -1.42 -7.16 19.18
N THR A 42 -2.61 -6.63 18.95
CA THR A 42 -3.18 -5.50 19.68
C THR A 42 -4.50 -5.89 20.33
N ALA A 43 -4.91 -5.14 21.37
CA ALA A 43 -6.17 -5.42 22.08
C ALA A 43 -7.40 -5.18 21.20
N SER A 44 -7.34 -4.18 20.31
CA SER A 44 -8.33 -3.89 19.27
C SER A 44 -7.61 -3.56 17.97
N ASP A 45 -8.37 -3.52 16.87
CA ASP A 45 -7.91 -2.96 15.59
C ASP A 45 -6.71 -3.67 14.98
N ARG A 46 -6.05 -3.00 14.02
CA ARG A 46 -4.87 -3.55 13.34
C ARG A 46 -3.72 -2.56 13.37
N LEU A 47 -2.64 -2.97 14.02
CA LEU A 47 -1.36 -2.28 14.00
C LEU A 47 -0.36 -3.05 13.14
N LYS A 48 0.35 -2.34 12.26
CA LYS A 48 1.47 -2.90 11.52
C LYS A 48 2.61 -1.90 11.39
N MET A 49 3.82 -2.42 11.30
CA MET A 49 4.98 -1.68 10.84
C MET A 49 5.25 -2.08 9.38
N ARG A 50 5.44 -1.09 8.52
CA ARG A 50 5.79 -1.28 7.12
C ARG A 50 7.21 -0.80 6.88
N GLU A 51 8.03 -1.71 6.40
CA GLU A 51 9.36 -1.42 5.87
C GLU A 51 9.29 -1.42 4.35
N VAL A 52 9.96 -0.46 3.72
CA VAL A 52 10.05 -0.34 2.26
C VAL A 52 11.53 -0.36 1.90
N GLU A 53 11.92 -1.26 1.00
CA GLU A 53 13.31 -1.36 0.56
C GLU A 53 13.82 -0.02 -0.01
N GLY A 54 14.97 0.43 0.49
CA GLY A 54 15.57 1.71 0.12
C GLY A 54 15.17 2.90 1.00
N GLU A 55 14.17 2.76 1.88
CA GLU A 55 13.78 3.81 2.82
C GLU A 55 14.57 3.70 4.15
N PRO A 56 15.07 4.82 4.70
CA PRO A 56 15.85 4.81 5.95
C PRO A 56 14.98 4.60 7.21
N THR A 57 13.66 4.65 7.06
CA THR A 57 12.71 4.58 8.17
C THR A 57 11.53 3.68 7.83
N ALA A 58 10.95 3.08 8.87
CA ALA A 58 9.71 2.31 8.76
C ALA A 58 8.49 3.18 9.11
N MET A 59 7.33 2.82 8.57
CA MET A 59 6.05 3.45 8.87
C MET A 59 5.27 2.62 9.88
N LEU A 60 4.84 3.22 10.99
CA LEU A 60 3.88 2.61 11.91
C LEU A 60 2.45 3.00 11.49
N ILE A 61 1.62 2.02 11.16
CA ILE A 61 0.28 2.21 10.60
C ILE A 61 -0.75 1.55 11.51
N TYR A 62 -1.69 2.37 11.99
CA TYR A 62 -2.86 1.93 12.76
C TYR A 62 -4.13 2.07 11.91
N TYR A 63 -4.94 1.01 11.86
CA TYR A 63 -6.25 1.04 11.21
C TYR A 63 -7.34 0.96 12.26
N ASP A 64 -8.03 2.08 12.47
CA ASP A 64 -9.31 2.13 13.18
C ASP A 64 -10.39 1.53 12.27
N ARG A 65 -11.01 0.42 12.67
CA ARG A 65 -11.99 -0.31 11.84
C ARG A 65 -13.41 -0.21 12.37
#